data_AF-W1XIX6-F1
#
_entry.id   AF-W1XIX6-F1
#
_cell.length_a   1.000
_cell.length_b   1.000
_cell.length_c   1.000
_cell.angle_alpha   90.00
_cell.angle_beta   90.00
_cell.angle_gamma   90.00
#
_symmetry.space_group_name_H-M   'P 1'
#
loop_
_entity.id
_entity.type
_entity.pdbx_description
1 polymer ?
#
loop_
_entity_poly.entity_id
_entity_poly.type
_entity_poly.pdbx_seq_one_letter_code
_entity_poly.pdbx_strand_id
1 'polypeptide(L)' 'IPVGVGPAQVYIQSDSKYAFVANQGTEEKPSNTVSKIDLATRKVIATIETGKGTHGVVVSPDNKYVYAT' A
#
# COMPACT_ATOMS: atom_id res chain seq x y z
N ILE A 1 6.44 -10.52 3.38
CA ILE A 1 6.51 -9.22 4.08
C ILE A 1 5.15 -9.01 4.70
N PRO A 2 5.00 -9.07 6.04
CA PRO A 2 3.71 -8.82 6.69
C PRO A 2 3.24 -7.38 6.45
N VAL A 3 1.97 -7.21 6.08
CA VAL A 3 1.31 -5.92 5.83
C VAL A 3 0.02 -5.83 6.66
N GLY A 4 -0.86 -4.88 6.36
CA GLY A 4 -2.15 -4.72 7.02
C GLY A 4 -3.14 -5.85 6.71
N VAL A 5 -4.40 -5.63 7.12
CA VAL A 5 -5.48 -6.62 7.00
C VAL A 5 -6.08 -6.57 5.59
N GLY A 6 -6.38 -7.73 5.02
CA GLY A 6 -7.06 -7.83 3.72
C GLY A 6 -6.33 -7.07 2.61
N PRO A 7 -5.07 -7.41 2.30
CA PRO A 7 -4.36 -6.77 1.20
C PRO A 7 -5.08 -7.08 -0.12
N ALA A 8 -5.34 -6.04 -0.90
CA ALA A 8 -6.11 -6.14 -2.14
C ALA A 8 -5.27 -5.94 -3.39
N GLN A 9 -4.49 -4.86 -3.43
CA GLN A 9 -3.60 -4.53 -4.53
C GLN A 9 -2.21 -4.21 -4.02
N VAL A 10 -1.20 -4.60 -4.82
CA VAL A 10 0.18 -4.13 -4.69
C VAL A 10 0.59 -3.36 -5.94
N TYR A 11 1.35 -2.28 -5.76
CA TYR A 11 1.99 -1.54 -6.84
C TYR A 11 3.46 -1.26 -6.50
N ILE A 12 4.36 -1.54 -7.44
CA ILE A 12 5.81 -1.32 -7.27
C ILE A 12 6.18 -0.02 -7.97
N GLN A 13 6.91 0.83 -7.27
CA GLN A 13 7.45 2.08 -7.80
C GLN A 13 8.39 1.79 -8.98
N SER A 14 8.47 2.68 -9.98
CA SER A 14 9.21 2.39 -11.22
C SER A 14 10.71 2.17 -11.02
N ASP A 15 11.29 2.73 -9.94
CA ASP A 15 12.68 2.51 -9.55
C ASP A 15 12.91 1.27 -8.66
N SER A 16 11.86 0.48 -8.42
CA SER A 16 11.87 -0.75 -7.61
C SER A 16 12.36 -0.58 -6.17
N LYS A 17 12.40 0.65 -5.64
CA LYS A 17 12.79 0.88 -4.23
C LYS A 17 11.67 0.57 -3.26
N TYR A 18 10.45 0.94 -3.64
CA TYR A 18 9.28 0.83 -2.79
C TYR A 18 8.15 0.05 -3.46
N ALA A 19 7.41 -0.69 -2.65
CA ALA A 19 6.09 -1.19 -2.99
C ALA A 19 5.03 -0.59 -2.07
N PHE A 20 3.84 -0.42 -2.60
CA PHE A 20 2.68 0.06 -1.87
C PHE A 20 1.59 -0.99 -1.92
N VAL A 21 1.04 -1.34 -0.76
CA VAL A 21 -0.03 -2.34 -0.65
C VAL A 21 -1.27 -1.68 -0.06
N ALA A 22 -2.37 -1.70 -0.80
CA ALA A 22 -3.68 -1.30 -0.30
C ALA A 22 -4.24 -2.39 0.61
N ASN A 23 -4.54 -2.03 1.86
CA ASN A 23 -5.12 -2.92 2.86
C ASN A 23 -6.59 -2.53 3.03
N GLN A 24 -7.47 -3.27 2.35
CA GLN A 24 -8.92 -3.04 2.34
C GLN A 24 -9.60 -3.59 3.60
N GLY A 25 -8.97 -4.57 4.26
CA GLY A 25 -9.58 -5.33 5.34
C GLY A 25 -10.52 -6.43 4.83
N THR A 26 -11.32 -6.95 5.75
CA THR A 26 -12.41 -7.90 5.47
C THR A 26 -13.73 -7.32 6.01
N GLU A 27 -14.84 -8.00 5.77
CA GLU A 27 -16.14 -7.62 6.31
C GLU A 27 -16.13 -7.58 7.86
N GLU A 28 -15.45 -8.55 8.49
CA GLU A 28 -15.32 -8.66 9.95
C GLU A 28 -14.26 -7.73 10.53
N LYS A 29 -13.27 -7.34 9.72
CA LYS A 29 -12.14 -6.51 10.13
C LYS A 29 -11.76 -5.51 9.03
N PRO A 30 -12.50 -4.38 8.92
CA PRO A 30 -12.24 -3.38 7.90
C PRO A 30 -10.87 -2.71 8.09
N SER A 31 -10.28 -2.23 7.00
CA SER A 31 -9.03 -1.46 7.04
C SER A 31 -9.05 -0.33 6.02
N ASN A 32 -8.33 0.74 6.36
CA ASN A 32 -8.26 1.98 5.58
C ASN A 32 -6.80 2.43 5.54
N THR A 33 -5.91 1.54 5.08
CA THR A 33 -4.47 1.84 5.11
C THR A 33 -3.76 1.41 3.85
N VAL A 34 -2.63 2.08 3.57
CA VAL A 34 -1.65 1.64 2.59
C VAL A 34 -0.32 1.36 3.31
N SER A 35 0.25 0.18 3.10
CA SER A 35 1.59 -0.14 3.59
C SER A 35 2.65 0.25 2.56
N LYS A 36 3.63 1.08 2.95
CA LYS A 36 4.84 1.34 2.18
C LYS A 36 5.93 0.36 2.60
N ILE A 37 6.45 -0.38 1.64
CA ILE A 37 7.44 -1.43 1.82
C ILE A 37 8.74 -0.99 1.18
N ASP A 38 9.84 -1.09 1.92
CA ASP A 38 11.19 -1.04 1.37
C ASP A 38 11.57 -2.43 0.85
N LEU A 39 11.85 -2.53 -0.46
CA LEU A 39 12.07 -3.80 -1.13
C LEU A 39 13.48 -4.37 -0.91
N ALA A 40 14.47 -3.53 -0.58
CA ALA A 40 15.82 -3.98 -0.28
C ALA A 40 15.87 -4.70 1.08
N THR A 41 15.23 -4.10 2.09
CA THR A 41 15.19 -4.63 3.46
C THR A 41 14.01 -5.57 3.70
N ARG A 42 13.04 -5.60 2.78
CA ARG A 42 11.79 -6.38 2.87
C ARG A 42 10.96 -6.05 4.11
N LYS A 43 10.90 -4.76 4.46
CA LYS A 43 10.19 -4.26 5.65
C LYS A 43 9.14 -3.23 5.29
N VAL A 44 8.03 -3.24 6.02
CA VAL A 44 7.11 -2.10 6.05
C VAL A 44 7.80 -0.95 6.77
N ILE A 45 7.97 0.17 6.08
CA ILE A 45 8.63 1.37 6.60
C ILE A 45 7.63 2.49 6.91
N ALA A 46 6.38 2.37 6.43
CA ALA A 46 5.28 3.23 6.84
C ALA A 46 3.94 2.51 6.65
N THR A 47 2.98 2.86 7.51
CA THR A 47 1.56 2.58 7.33
C THR A 47 0.85 3.92 7.23
N ILE A 48 0.17 4.15 6.11
CA ILE A 48 -0.46 5.43 5.77
C ILE A 48 -1.96 5.24 5.93
N GLU A 49 -2.60 6.05 6.76
CA GLU A 49 -4.06 6.06 6.85
C GLU A 49 -4.68 6.72 5.62
N THR A 50 -5.80 6.16 5.16
CA THR A 50 -6.54 6.62 4.00
C THR A 50 -8.03 6.81 4.34
N GLY A 51 -8.84 7.10 3.31
CA GLY A 51 -10.29 7.03 3.41
C GLY A 51 -10.81 5.61 3.48
N LYS A 52 -12.12 5.47 3.73
CA LYS A 52 -12.77 4.16 3.82
C LYS A 52 -12.64 3.36 2.52
N GLY A 53 -12.29 2.08 2.65
CA GLY A 53 -12.41 1.11 1.56
C GLY A 53 -11.28 1.12 0.54
N THR A 54 -10.09 1.59 0.93
CA THR A 54 -8.93 1.63 0.03
C THR A 54 -8.60 0.25 -0.54
N HIS A 55 -8.79 0.13 -1.84
CA HIS A 55 -8.64 -1.08 -2.63
C HIS A 55 -7.59 -0.88 -3.72
N GLY A 56 -7.66 0.26 -4.42
CA GLY A 56 -6.78 0.61 -5.53
C GLY A 56 -5.53 1.35 -5.05
N VAL A 57 -4.36 1.05 -5.63
CA VAL A 57 -3.14 1.85 -5.43
C VAL A 57 -2.28 1.90 -6.69
N VAL A 58 -1.82 3.10 -7.06
CA VAL A 58 -0.86 3.34 -8.15
C VAL A 58 0.14 4.43 -7.79
N VAL A 59 1.31 4.40 -8.42
CA VAL A 59 2.38 5.40 -8.24
C VAL A 59 2.51 6.25 -9.49
N SER A 60 2.71 7.57 -9.32
CA SER A 60 2.95 8.48 -10.45
C SER A 60 4.23 8.09 -11.22
N PRO A 61 4.33 8.37 -12.53
CA PRO A 61 5.52 8.03 -13.30
C PRO A 61 6.82 8.64 -12.76
N ASP A 62 6.74 9.82 -12.14
CA ASP A 62 7.87 10.51 -11.51
C ASP A 62 8.13 10.08 -10.06
N ASN A 63 7.40 9.06 -9.56
CA ASN A 63 7.51 8.46 -8.23
C ASN A 63 7.25 9.43 -7.05
N LYS A 64 6.66 10.60 -7.28
CA LYS A 64 6.41 11.59 -6.23
C LYS A 64 5.07 11.39 -5.52
N TYR A 65 4.10 10.77 -6.19
CA TYR A 65 2.74 10.63 -5.68
C TYR A 65 2.28 9.19 -5.70
N VAL A 66 1.45 8.86 -4.72
CA VAL A 66 0.68 7.61 -4.65
C VAL A 66 -0.79 7.99 -4.65
N TYR A 67 -1.56 7.39 -5.54
CA TYR A 67 -3.00 7.56 -5.62
C TYR A 67 -3.67 6.29 -5.12
N ALA A 68 -4.70 6.46 -4.30
CA ALA A 68 -5.47 5.36 -3.74
C ALA A 68 -6.97 5.64 -3.83
N THR A 69 -7.76 4.58 -4.05
CA THR A 69 -9.23 4.62 -4.08
C THR A 69 -9.76 3.64 -3.05
#